data_AF-A0A2E5AD11-F1
#
_entry.id   AF-A0A2E5AD11-F1
#
_cell.length_a   1.000
_cell.length_b   1.000
_cell.length_c   1.000
_cell.angle_alpha   90.00
_cell.angle_beta   90.00
_cell.angle_gamma   90.00
#
_symmetry.space_group_name_H-M   'P 1'
#
loop_
_entity.id
_entity.type
_entity.pdbx_description
1 polymer ?
#
loop_
_entity_poly.entity_id
_entity_poly.type
_entity_poly.pdbx_seq_one_letter_code
_entity_poly.pdbx_strand_id
1 'polypeptide(L)'
;MSMVQATYPEAIVGSHRTIKREGKDLRGVTGFEDGLKFDFWTPFGQPARAFRTSLDSFAKTPTLHPPQADVDHWREKLAELPEGLKVGILWKSLKMDAKRSKHFSAFELWKPVLKTPGVTFVNLQYGDAEEDIAFARSKFGVDVHTLDGIDLKNDLDQVTALAKACDIVIGPTNATTSLGAAAGGNIWYIHPHGRIWSHMGAGRSPWFPTARSFFGKGYADWIAILKQVARALAEEVEAARAA
;
A
#
# COMPACT_ATOMS: atom_id res chain seq x y z
N MET A 1 -19.04 0.40 -9.30
CA MET A 1 -19.09 1.65 -8.51
C MET A 1 -17.71 1.89 -7.93
N SER A 2 -17.19 3.12 -7.88
CA SER A 2 -15.84 3.33 -7.37
C SER A 2 -15.75 3.11 -5.87
N MET A 3 -14.56 2.77 -5.36
CA MET A 3 -14.31 2.60 -3.92
C MET A 3 -14.64 3.86 -3.12
N VAL A 4 -14.31 5.04 -3.63
CA VAL A 4 -14.59 6.30 -2.92
C VAL A 4 -16.11 6.52 -2.81
N GLN A 5 -16.86 6.25 -3.88
CA GLN A 5 -18.32 6.35 -3.85
C GLN A 5 -18.94 5.28 -2.93
N ALA A 6 -18.41 4.05 -2.93
CA ALA A 6 -18.82 3.00 -1.99
C ALA A 6 -18.61 3.41 -0.53
N THR A 7 -17.49 4.08 -0.25
CA THR A 7 -17.13 4.53 1.10
C THR A 7 -18.00 5.69 1.56
N TYR A 8 -18.30 6.63 0.65
CA TYR A 8 -19.05 7.85 0.94
C TYR A 8 -20.24 7.98 -0.02
N PRO A 9 -21.35 7.25 0.19
CA PRO A 9 -22.48 7.20 -0.74
C PRO A 9 -23.12 8.56 -1.02
N GLU A 10 -23.14 9.43 -0.01
CA GLU A 10 -23.70 10.79 -0.10
C GLU A 10 -22.72 11.81 -0.74
N ALA A 11 -21.46 11.43 -0.97
CA ALA A 11 -20.49 12.33 -1.58
C ALA A 11 -20.67 12.35 -3.10
N ILE A 12 -20.56 13.53 -3.71
CA ILE A 12 -20.42 13.67 -5.16
C ILE A 12 -18.93 13.55 -5.49
N VAL A 13 -18.53 12.40 -6.04
CA VAL A 13 -17.14 12.13 -6.41
C VAL A 13 -16.93 12.40 -7.89
N GLY A 14 -16.05 13.34 -8.21
CA GLY A 14 -15.64 13.62 -9.59
C GLY A 14 -14.15 13.46 -9.79
N SER A 15 -13.72 13.52 -11.05
CA SER A 15 -12.32 13.40 -11.44
C SER A 15 -11.69 14.78 -11.65
N HIS A 16 -10.36 14.83 -11.71
CA HIS A 16 -9.66 16.02 -12.17
C HIS A 16 -8.85 15.67 -13.42
N ARG A 17 -8.67 16.66 -14.30
CA ARG A 17 -7.80 16.55 -15.45
C ARG A 17 -6.69 17.58 -15.32
N THR A 18 -5.45 17.12 -15.49
CA THR A 18 -4.29 18.00 -15.62
C THR A 18 -3.91 18.09 -17.08
N ILE A 19 -3.85 19.29 -17.64
CA ILE A 19 -3.40 19.57 -19.01
C ILE A 19 -2.21 20.51 -18.96
N LYS A 20 -1.31 20.41 -19.94
CA LYS A 20 -0.19 21.34 -20.08
C LYS A 20 -0.55 22.41 -21.11
N ARG A 21 -0.55 23.68 -20.72
CA ARG A 21 -0.82 24.82 -21.62
C ARG A 21 0.25 25.88 -21.38
N GLU A 22 0.93 26.31 -22.45
CA GLU A 22 2.00 27.32 -22.38
C GLU A 22 3.08 26.98 -21.33
N GLY A 23 3.44 25.70 -21.24
CA GLY A 23 4.44 25.21 -20.29
C GLY A 23 3.96 25.11 -18.83
N LYS A 24 2.73 25.51 -18.52
CA LYS A 24 2.13 25.42 -17.18
C LYS A 24 1.19 24.23 -17.08
N ASP A 25 1.22 23.56 -15.93
CA ASP A 25 0.22 22.54 -15.59
C ASP A 25 -1.05 23.24 -15.11
N LEU A 26 -2.15 23.05 -15.84
CA LEU A 26 -3.48 23.50 -15.47
C LEU A 26 -4.29 22.29 -15.01
N ARG A 27 -4.86 22.37 -13.81
CA ARG A 27 -5.71 21.31 -13.25
C ARG A 27 -7.14 21.81 -13.14
N GLY A 28 -8.05 21.18 -13.88
CA GLY A 28 -9.49 21.40 -13.77
C GLY A 28 -10.17 20.20 -13.14
N VAL A 29 -11.28 20.43 -12.45
CA VAL A 29 -12.16 19.36 -11.99
C VAL A 29 -13.17 19.08 -13.10
N THR A 30 -13.48 17.82 -13.34
CA THR A 30 -14.35 17.34 -14.42
C THR A 30 -15.49 16.51 -13.85
N GLY A 31 -16.63 16.45 -14.56
CA GLY A 31 -17.83 15.74 -14.08
C GLY A 31 -18.67 16.55 -13.08
N PHE A 32 -18.40 17.84 -12.99
CA PHE A 32 -19.08 18.81 -12.16
C PHE A 32 -19.57 19.90 -13.11
N GLU A 33 -20.79 19.72 -13.62
CA GLU A 33 -21.43 20.70 -14.51
C GLU A 33 -21.67 22.03 -13.78
N ASP A 34 -21.88 23.11 -14.54
CA ASP A 34 -22.20 24.43 -13.98
C ASP A 34 -23.41 24.32 -13.03
N GLY A 35 -23.21 24.63 -11.74
CA GLY A 35 -24.30 24.60 -10.76
C GLY A 35 -24.00 23.97 -9.40
N LEU A 36 -22.76 23.53 -9.12
CA LEU A 36 -22.41 23.14 -7.74
C LEU A 36 -22.57 24.32 -6.78
N LYS A 37 -23.55 24.17 -5.89
CA LYS A 37 -23.71 25.04 -4.74
C LYS A 37 -22.98 24.40 -3.57
N PHE A 38 -22.01 25.13 -3.03
CA PHE A 38 -21.31 24.77 -1.81
C PHE A 38 -21.19 26.03 -0.95
N ASP A 39 -21.36 25.88 0.36
CA ASP A 39 -21.17 27.00 1.29
C ASP A 39 -19.68 27.34 1.43
N PHE A 40 -18.82 26.32 1.33
CA PHE A 40 -17.37 26.45 1.47
C PHE A 40 -16.61 25.52 0.52
N TRP A 41 -15.41 25.93 0.15
CA TRP A 41 -14.46 25.11 -0.58
C TRP A 41 -13.09 25.15 0.09
N THR A 42 -12.37 24.02 0.09
CA THR A 42 -11.03 23.94 0.66
C THR A 42 -10.16 22.88 -0.03
N PRO A 43 -8.85 23.11 -0.17
CA PRO A 43 -7.92 22.06 -0.58
C PRO A 43 -7.92 20.88 0.40
N PHE A 44 -7.84 19.65 -0.12
CA PHE A 44 -7.98 18.39 0.63
C PHE A 44 -7.18 18.31 1.95
N GLY A 45 -5.98 18.87 2.00
CA GLY A 45 -5.12 18.79 3.19
C GLY A 45 -5.39 19.84 4.27
N GLN A 46 -6.11 20.93 3.97
CA GLN A 46 -6.32 22.03 4.92
C GLN A 46 -7.18 21.65 6.14
N PRO A 47 -8.28 20.87 5.99
CA PRO A 47 -9.08 20.46 7.14
C PRO A 47 -8.30 19.73 8.23
N ALA A 48 -7.25 18.98 7.87
CA ALA A 48 -6.44 18.25 8.84
C ALA A 48 -5.83 19.17 9.91
N ARG A 49 -5.53 20.44 9.60
CA ARG A 49 -4.98 21.40 10.58
C ARG A 49 -5.97 21.77 11.67
N ALA A 50 -7.26 21.78 11.35
CA ALA A 50 -8.33 22.10 12.30
C ALA A 50 -8.82 20.84 13.05
N PHE A 51 -8.86 19.69 12.37
CA PHE A 51 -9.48 18.47 12.91
C PHE A 51 -8.50 17.41 13.42
N ARG A 52 -7.19 17.51 13.13
CA ARG A 52 -6.16 16.56 13.58
C ARG A 52 -5.13 17.26 14.46
N THR A 53 -5.59 17.88 15.54
CA THR A 53 -4.77 18.67 16.48
C THR A 53 -4.02 17.83 17.51
N SER A 54 -4.37 16.55 17.65
CA SER A 54 -3.69 15.57 18.51
C SER A 54 -3.68 14.17 17.88
N LEU A 55 -2.88 13.25 18.42
CA LEU A 55 -2.86 11.85 17.96
C LEU A 55 -4.20 11.13 18.20
N ASP A 56 -4.95 11.51 19.24
CA ASP A 56 -6.26 10.94 19.52
C ASP A 56 -7.34 11.43 18.57
N SER A 57 -7.09 12.54 17.87
CA SER A 57 -8.01 13.09 16.88
C SER A 57 -8.06 12.25 15.60
N PHE A 58 -7.21 11.23 15.43
CA PHE A 58 -7.18 10.37 14.24
C PHE A 58 -8.24 9.26 14.28
N ALA A 59 -8.68 8.82 13.10
CA ALA A 59 -9.64 7.72 13.01
C ALA A 59 -8.99 6.42 13.51
N LYS A 60 -9.75 5.65 14.29
CA LYS A 60 -9.33 4.34 14.81
C LYS A 60 -9.85 3.18 13.96
N THR A 61 -10.66 3.49 12.95
CA THR A 61 -11.27 2.55 12.01
C THR A 61 -10.79 2.84 10.59
N PRO A 62 -10.93 1.88 9.66
CA PRO A 62 -10.68 2.12 8.24
C PRO A 62 -11.47 3.32 7.71
N THR A 63 -10.89 4.07 6.78
CA THR A 63 -11.48 5.26 6.15
C THR A 63 -11.82 5.06 4.68
N LEU A 64 -11.56 3.85 4.16
CA LEU A 64 -11.98 3.39 2.84
C LEU A 64 -12.64 2.01 2.97
N HIS A 65 -13.65 1.78 2.14
CA HIS A 65 -14.40 0.53 2.07
C HIS A 65 -14.50 0.12 0.60
N PRO A 66 -13.49 -0.60 0.06
CA PRO A 66 -13.65 -1.21 -1.26
C PRO A 66 -14.88 -2.14 -1.24
N PRO A 67 -15.62 -2.26 -2.36
CA PRO A 67 -16.78 -3.14 -2.43
C PRO A 67 -16.44 -4.54 -1.91
N GLN A 68 -17.29 -5.10 -1.03
CA GLN A 68 -16.99 -6.38 -0.39
C GLN A 68 -16.88 -7.52 -1.42
N ALA A 69 -17.68 -7.47 -2.49
CA ALA A 69 -17.61 -8.41 -3.61
C ALA A 69 -16.22 -8.44 -4.29
N ASP A 70 -15.55 -7.29 -4.40
CA ASP A 70 -14.20 -7.23 -4.97
C ASP A 70 -13.17 -7.88 -4.03
N VAL A 71 -13.30 -7.64 -2.73
CA VAL A 71 -12.41 -8.25 -1.72
C VAL A 71 -12.59 -9.77 -1.70
N ASP A 72 -13.83 -10.25 -1.77
CA ASP A 72 -14.14 -11.69 -1.75
C ASP A 72 -13.67 -12.37 -3.04
N HIS A 73 -13.85 -11.72 -4.20
CA HIS A 73 -13.26 -12.18 -5.46
C HIS A 73 -11.74 -12.39 -5.36
N TRP A 74 -11.01 -11.41 -4.79
CA TRP A 74 -9.57 -11.56 -4.61
C TRP A 74 -9.18 -12.62 -3.58
N ARG A 75 -9.99 -12.82 -2.53
CA ARG A 75 -9.76 -13.93 -1.59
C ARG A 75 -9.90 -15.29 -2.25
N GLU A 76 -10.91 -15.47 -3.11
CA GLU A 76 -11.08 -16.69 -3.91
C GLU A 76 -9.85 -16.92 -4.80
N LYS A 77 -9.39 -15.88 -5.51
CA LYS A 77 -8.17 -15.97 -6.34
C LYS A 77 -6.91 -16.26 -5.55
N LEU A 78 -6.77 -15.69 -4.36
CA LEU A 78 -5.65 -15.98 -3.47
C LEU A 78 -5.71 -17.42 -2.94
N ALA A 79 -6.90 -17.98 -2.73
CA ALA A 79 -7.06 -19.37 -2.28
C ALA A 79 -6.68 -20.41 -3.36
N GLU A 80 -6.67 -20.04 -4.64
CA GLU A 80 -6.16 -20.88 -5.74
C GLU A 80 -4.62 -21.03 -5.70
N LEU A 81 -3.90 -20.16 -4.97
CA LEU A 81 -2.45 -20.22 -4.81
C LEU A 81 -2.01 -21.26 -3.76
N PRO A 82 -0.74 -21.70 -3.75
CA PRO A 82 -0.23 -22.64 -2.75
C PRO A 82 -0.55 -22.23 -1.30
N GLU A 83 -0.75 -23.24 -0.44
CA GLU A 83 -1.03 -23.07 0.99
C GLU A 83 -0.01 -22.16 1.71
N GLY A 84 -0.44 -21.53 2.80
CA GLY A 84 0.35 -20.58 3.58
C GLY A 84 -0.24 -19.17 3.59
N LEU A 85 0.36 -18.29 4.40
CA LEU A 85 -0.04 -16.89 4.49
C LEU A 85 0.14 -16.20 3.13
N LYS A 86 -0.90 -15.52 2.66
CA LYS A 86 -0.93 -14.80 1.39
C LYS A 86 -0.35 -13.41 1.60
N VAL A 87 0.91 -13.22 1.22
CA VAL A 87 1.67 -12.01 1.52
C VAL A 87 1.93 -11.20 0.25
N GLY A 88 1.25 -10.07 0.12
CA GLY A 88 1.49 -9.10 -0.94
C GLY A 88 2.81 -8.37 -0.76
N ILE A 89 3.62 -8.20 -1.81
CA ILE A 89 4.89 -7.48 -1.73
C ILE A 89 5.04 -6.38 -2.79
N LEU A 90 5.63 -5.27 -2.37
CA LEU A 90 6.08 -4.17 -3.22
C LEU A 90 7.43 -3.68 -2.69
N TRP A 91 8.40 -3.42 -3.58
CA TRP A 91 9.78 -3.10 -3.17
C TRP A 91 10.32 -1.80 -3.76
N LYS A 92 9.70 -1.24 -4.80
CA LYS A 92 10.16 -0.04 -5.50
C LYS A 92 9.03 0.91 -5.91
N SER A 93 9.42 2.08 -6.42
CA SER A 93 8.52 3.08 -7.00
C SER A 93 8.80 3.23 -8.48
N LEU A 94 7.79 3.60 -9.29
CA LEU A 94 8.00 3.96 -10.70
C LEU A 94 8.83 5.26 -10.87
N LYS A 95 8.85 6.13 -9.85
CA LYS A 95 9.60 7.39 -9.90
C LYS A 95 10.88 7.25 -9.07
N MET A 96 11.92 6.69 -9.68
CA MET A 96 13.25 6.52 -9.08
C MET A 96 14.22 7.59 -9.58
N ASP A 97 14.12 8.80 -9.03
CA ASP A 97 15.22 9.76 -9.12
C ASP A 97 16.27 9.47 -8.02
N ALA A 98 17.47 10.05 -8.14
CA ALA A 98 18.56 9.81 -7.18
C ALA A 98 18.22 10.19 -5.73
N LYS A 99 17.28 11.13 -5.51
CA LYS A 99 16.84 11.50 -4.15
C LYS A 99 15.85 10.49 -3.60
N ARG A 100 15.08 9.83 -4.46
CA ARG A 100 14.05 8.84 -4.09
C ARG A 100 14.60 7.43 -3.95
N SER A 101 15.60 7.04 -4.76
CA SER A 101 16.14 5.67 -4.77
C SER A 101 16.58 5.17 -3.39
N LYS A 102 17.15 6.05 -2.55
CA LYS A 102 17.55 5.74 -1.17
C LYS A 102 16.41 5.26 -0.27
N HIS A 103 15.15 5.50 -0.64
CA HIS A 103 13.96 5.08 0.09
C HIS A 103 13.43 3.70 -0.32
N PHE A 104 14.11 3.01 -1.24
CA PHE A 104 13.76 1.69 -1.73
C PHE A 104 14.97 0.77 -1.66
N SER A 105 14.75 -0.47 -1.25
CA SER A 105 15.78 -1.51 -1.25
C SER A 105 15.99 -2.07 -2.65
N ALA A 106 17.21 -2.53 -2.94
CA ALA A 106 17.43 -3.46 -4.04
C ALA A 106 16.69 -4.79 -3.76
N PHE A 107 16.12 -5.42 -4.79
CA PHE A 107 15.25 -6.59 -4.62
C PHE A 107 16.01 -7.80 -4.07
N GLU A 108 17.29 -7.96 -4.40
CA GLU A 108 18.15 -9.04 -3.95
C GLU A 108 18.31 -9.08 -2.42
N LEU A 109 18.13 -7.94 -1.76
CA LEU A 109 18.18 -7.83 -0.30
C LEU A 109 16.95 -8.46 0.38
N TRP A 110 15.86 -8.71 -0.36
CA TRP A 110 14.62 -9.31 0.16
C TRP A 110 14.72 -10.79 0.49
N LYS A 111 15.87 -11.44 0.18
CA LYS A 111 16.10 -12.86 0.48
C LYS A 111 15.64 -13.31 1.87
N PRO A 112 15.92 -12.59 2.99
CA PRO A 112 15.46 -13.02 4.31
C PRO A 112 13.94 -13.12 4.42
N VAL A 113 13.21 -12.18 3.80
CA VAL A 113 11.74 -12.16 3.80
C VAL A 113 11.20 -13.24 2.86
N LEU A 114 11.72 -13.31 1.63
CA LEU A 114 11.25 -14.24 0.61
C LEU A 114 11.47 -15.71 0.98
N LYS A 115 12.43 -16.02 1.86
CA LYS A 115 12.68 -17.38 2.33
C LYS A 115 11.94 -17.74 3.63
N THR A 116 11.03 -16.90 4.13
CA THR A 116 10.21 -17.24 5.30
C THR A 116 9.29 -18.43 4.95
N PRO A 117 9.40 -19.58 5.66
CA PRO A 117 8.55 -20.74 5.39
C PRO A 117 7.07 -20.47 5.70
N GLY A 118 6.17 -21.16 5.00
CA GLY A 118 4.71 -21.03 5.23
C GLY A 118 4.08 -19.77 4.65
N VAL A 119 4.77 -19.11 3.72
CA VAL A 119 4.31 -17.89 3.06
C VAL A 119 4.22 -18.13 1.55
N THR A 120 3.13 -17.66 0.96
CA THR A 120 2.92 -17.58 -0.49
C THR A 120 2.92 -16.11 -0.89
N PHE A 121 3.93 -15.69 -1.65
CA PHE A 121 4.13 -14.30 -2.02
C PHE A 121 3.30 -13.91 -3.24
N VAL A 122 2.68 -12.73 -3.16
CA VAL A 122 1.84 -12.15 -4.22
C VAL A 122 2.45 -10.84 -4.69
N ASN A 123 2.65 -10.70 -6.00
CA ASN A 123 3.15 -9.48 -6.58
C ASN A 123 2.09 -8.37 -6.53
N LEU A 124 2.40 -7.28 -5.85
CA LEU A 124 1.64 -6.04 -5.92
C LEU A 124 2.47 -4.89 -6.55
N GLN A 125 3.71 -5.18 -6.95
CA GLN A 125 4.59 -4.21 -7.59
C GLN A 125 4.08 -3.89 -8.99
N TYR A 126 3.57 -2.68 -9.13
CA TYR A 126 3.21 -2.11 -10.42
C TYR A 126 4.45 -1.73 -11.23
N GLY A 127 4.31 -1.83 -12.56
CA GLY A 127 5.39 -1.58 -13.51
C GLY A 127 6.21 -2.83 -13.80
N ASP A 128 7.49 -2.64 -14.10
CA ASP A 128 8.41 -3.74 -14.41
C ASP A 128 8.82 -4.49 -13.15
N ALA A 129 8.38 -5.74 -13.03
CA ALA A 129 8.69 -6.65 -11.94
C ALA A 129 9.17 -8.03 -12.44
N GLU A 130 9.18 -8.27 -13.75
CA GLU A 130 9.42 -9.59 -14.33
C GLU A 130 10.83 -10.10 -14.04
N GLU A 131 11.84 -9.23 -14.19
CA GLU A 131 13.24 -9.56 -13.91
C GLU A 131 13.45 -9.90 -12.44
N ASP A 132 12.85 -9.11 -11.53
CA ASP A 132 12.92 -9.32 -10.08
C ASP A 132 12.25 -10.65 -9.69
N ILE A 133 11.07 -10.95 -10.25
CA ILE A 133 10.36 -12.22 -9.99
C ILE A 133 11.15 -13.42 -10.52
N ALA A 134 11.70 -13.32 -11.74
CA ALA A 134 12.57 -14.36 -12.31
C ALA A 134 13.85 -14.55 -11.48
N PHE A 135 14.39 -13.46 -10.91
CA PHE A 135 15.52 -13.51 -9.99
C PHE A 135 15.17 -14.25 -8.69
N ALA A 136 14.00 -13.98 -8.07
CA ALA A 136 13.55 -14.70 -6.88
C ALA A 136 13.48 -16.22 -7.14
N ARG A 137 12.91 -16.61 -8.28
CA ARG A 137 12.79 -18.01 -8.68
C ARG A 137 14.15 -18.66 -8.87
N SER A 138 15.01 -18.05 -9.69
CA SER A 138 16.30 -18.64 -10.07
C SER A 138 17.36 -18.62 -8.96
N LYS A 139 17.36 -17.60 -8.09
CA LYS A 139 18.39 -17.42 -7.05
C LYS A 139 17.95 -17.87 -5.67
N PHE A 140 16.66 -17.76 -5.35
CA PHE A 140 16.15 -18.07 -4.01
C PHE A 140 15.28 -19.34 -3.99
N GLY A 141 14.80 -19.81 -5.14
CA GLY A 141 13.87 -20.93 -5.25
C GLY A 141 12.48 -20.57 -4.72
N VAL A 142 12.07 -19.31 -4.90
CA VAL A 142 10.81 -18.76 -4.39
C VAL A 142 10.00 -18.25 -5.56
N ASP A 143 8.76 -18.71 -5.69
CA ASP A 143 7.81 -18.18 -6.64
C ASP A 143 7.08 -16.96 -6.03
N VAL A 144 6.97 -15.88 -6.81
CA VAL A 144 6.16 -14.71 -6.48
C VAL A 144 5.04 -14.64 -7.51
N HIS A 145 3.81 -14.79 -7.06
CA HIS A 145 2.65 -14.97 -7.92
C HIS A 145 2.08 -13.61 -8.34
N THR A 146 2.02 -13.35 -9.64
CA THR A 146 1.24 -12.24 -10.20
C THR A 146 -0.13 -12.77 -10.56
N LEU A 147 -1.19 -12.18 -10.02
CA LEU A 147 -2.56 -12.55 -10.35
C LEU A 147 -2.98 -11.92 -11.68
N ASP A 148 -3.73 -12.66 -12.49
CA ASP A 148 -4.28 -12.18 -13.75
C ASP A 148 -5.50 -11.28 -13.52
N GLY A 149 -5.86 -10.48 -14.54
CA GLY A 149 -7.09 -9.69 -14.54
C GLY A 149 -7.02 -8.38 -13.74
N ILE A 150 -5.85 -7.97 -13.27
CA ILE A 150 -5.66 -6.71 -12.53
C ILE A 150 -4.60 -5.81 -13.18
N ASP A 151 -4.92 -4.53 -13.34
CA ASP A 151 -3.94 -3.48 -13.62
C ASP A 151 -3.43 -2.90 -12.30
N LEU A 152 -2.27 -3.40 -11.84
CA LEU A 152 -1.65 -2.97 -10.58
C LEU A 152 -1.31 -1.47 -10.52
N LYS A 153 -1.31 -0.77 -11.66
CA LYS A 153 -0.95 0.65 -11.76
C LYS A 153 -2.17 1.56 -11.79
N ASN A 154 -3.16 1.25 -12.63
CA ASN A 154 -4.26 2.17 -12.91
C ASN A 154 -5.57 1.76 -12.23
N ASP A 155 -5.76 0.49 -11.86
CA ASP A 155 -6.97 0.03 -11.19
C ASP A 155 -6.82 0.10 -9.66
N LEU A 156 -6.86 1.32 -9.13
CA LEU A 156 -6.66 1.56 -7.70
C LEU A 156 -7.73 0.89 -6.83
N ASP A 157 -8.93 0.69 -7.36
CA ASP A 157 -10.03 0.06 -6.61
C ASP A 157 -9.74 -1.44 -6.45
N GLN A 158 -9.37 -2.14 -7.53
CA GLN A 158 -8.99 -3.55 -7.47
C GLN A 158 -7.68 -3.77 -6.71
N VAL A 159 -6.69 -2.89 -6.86
CA VAL A 159 -5.45 -2.94 -6.07
C VAL A 159 -5.72 -2.81 -4.58
N THR A 160 -6.67 -1.94 -4.20
CA THR A 160 -7.06 -1.78 -2.79
C THR A 160 -7.80 -3.01 -2.27
N ALA A 161 -8.70 -3.57 -3.07
CA ALA A 161 -9.43 -4.79 -2.73
C ALA A 161 -8.47 -5.98 -2.55
N LEU A 162 -7.53 -6.18 -3.48
CA LEU A 162 -6.51 -7.23 -3.39
C LEU A 162 -5.58 -7.02 -2.18
N ALA A 163 -5.10 -5.80 -1.95
CA ALA A 163 -4.26 -5.50 -0.79
C ALA A 163 -4.99 -5.75 0.55
N LYS A 164 -6.32 -5.55 0.59
CA LYS A 164 -7.17 -5.88 1.75
C LYS A 164 -7.45 -7.39 1.85
N ALA A 165 -7.46 -8.12 0.73
CA ALA A 165 -7.70 -9.55 0.68
C ALA A 165 -6.47 -10.36 1.15
N CYS A 166 -5.24 -9.85 0.95
CA CYS A 166 -4.03 -10.47 1.50
C CYS A 166 -4.05 -10.50 3.04
N ASP A 167 -3.43 -11.54 3.61
CA ASP A 167 -3.24 -11.65 5.07
C ASP A 167 -2.31 -10.54 5.59
N ILE A 168 -1.28 -10.23 4.81
CA ILE A 168 -0.29 -9.16 5.07
C ILE A 168 0.14 -8.55 3.73
N VAL A 169 0.37 -7.24 3.67
CA VAL A 169 1.08 -6.59 2.57
C VAL A 169 2.31 -5.86 3.07
N ILE A 170 3.48 -6.16 2.50
CA ILE A 170 4.77 -5.61 2.90
C ILE A 170 5.30 -4.68 1.81
N GLY A 171 5.66 -3.45 2.16
CA GLY A 171 6.30 -2.56 1.19
C GLY A 171 6.60 -1.15 1.68
N PRO A 172 7.11 -0.27 0.81
CA PRO A 172 7.32 1.14 1.13
C PRO A 172 5.97 1.87 1.21
N THR A 173 5.97 3.11 1.71
CA THR A 173 4.80 4.00 1.61
C THR A 173 4.60 4.44 0.16
N ASN A 174 3.61 3.87 -0.52
CA ASN A 174 3.18 4.23 -1.86
C ASN A 174 1.65 4.21 -1.95
N ALA A 175 1.09 4.37 -3.16
CA ALA A 175 -0.36 4.37 -3.35
C ALA A 175 -1.01 3.06 -2.89
N THR A 176 -0.53 1.91 -3.36
CA THR A 176 -1.05 0.58 -3.02
C THR A 176 -1.07 0.34 -1.51
N THR A 177 0.06 0.55 -0.83
CA THR A 177 0.15 0.30 0.63
C THR A 177 -0.63 1.33 1.44
N SER A 178 -0.77 2.58 0.97
CA SER A 178 -1.57 3.59 1.66
C SER A 178 -3.07 3.35 1.51
N LEU A 179 -3.52 2.95 0.32
CA LEU A 179 -4.93 2.62 0.08
C LEU A 179 -5.34 1.34 0.79
N GLY A 180 -4.52 0.28 0.73
CA GLY A 180 -4.75 -0.95 1.48
C GLY A 180 -4.86 -0.69 2.99
N ALA A 181 -4.01 0.17 3.54
CA ALA A 181 -4.04 0.53 4.95
C ALA A 181 -5.28 1.35 5.31
N ALA A 182 -5.64 2.32 4.47
CA ALA A 182 -6.88 3.08 4.61
C ALA A 182 -8.13 2.19 4.55
N ALA A 183 -8.06 1.09 3.79
CA ALA A 183 -9.12 0.10 3.66
C ALA A 183 -9.20 -0.93 4.81
N GLY A 184 -8.25 -0.86 5.76
CA GLY A 184 -8.16 -1.75 6.91
C GLY A 184 -7.38 -3.03 6.66
N GLY A 185 -6.64 -3.13 5.56
CA GLY A 185 -5.70 -4.23 5.34
C GLY A 185 -4.56 -4.22 6.37
N ASN A 186 -3.94 -5.38 6.57
CA ASN A 186 -2.77 -5.54 7.44
C ASN A 186 -1.50 -5.15 6.67
N ILE A 187 -1.11 -3.88 6.79
CA ILE A 187 -0.01 -3.31 6.00
C ILE A 187 1.25 -3.17 6.84
N TRP A 188 2.36 -3.68 6.34
CA TRP A 188 3.68 -3.56 6.95
C TRP A 188 4.54 -2.61 6.13
N TYR A 189 4.75 -1.41 6.66
CA TYR A 189 5.62 -0.42 6.04
C TYR A 189 7.09 -0.68 6.37
N ILE A 190 7.94 -0.63 5.34
CA ILE A 190 9.39 -0.64 5.50
C ILE A 190 9.93 0.77 5.26
N HIS A 191 10.60 1.32 6.27
CA HIS A 191 11.23 2.64 6.19
C HIS A 191 12.73 2.55 6.45
N PRO A 192 13.59 3.23 5.67
CA PRO A 192 15.03 3.24 5.91
C PRO A 192 15.42 3.93 7.23
N HIS A 193 14.54 4.78 7.81
CA HIS A 193 14.78 5.50 9.06
C HIS A 193 13.48 5.86 9.79
N GLY A 194 13.55 6.06 11.10
CA GLY A 194 12.42 6.45 11.96
C GLY A 194 11.85 7.86 11.76
N ARG A 195 12.56 8.74 11.03
CA ARG A 195 12.14 10.14 10.80
C ARG A 195 11.09 10.25 9.69
N ILE A 196 9.87 9.78 9.97
CA ILE A 196 8.73 9.82 9.05
C ILE A 196 7.77 10.92 9.52
N TRP A 197 7.71 12.02 8.78
CA TRP A 197 6.94 13.21 9.17
C TRP A 197 5.45 12.88 9.38
N SER A 198 4.88 12.01 8.55
CA SER A 198 3.47 11.61 8.65
C SER A 198 3.15 10.80 9.90
N HIS A 199 4.17 10.27 10.60
CA HIS A 199 4.01 9.55 11.87
C HIS A 199 3.97 10.48 13.08
N MET A 200 4.28 11.77 12.92
CA MET A 200 4.19 12.79 13.98
C MET A 200 4.94 12.41 15.28
N GLY A 201 6.04 11.67 15.15
CA GLY A 201 6.84 11.20 16.31
C GLY A 201 6.25 9.99 17.05
N ALA A 202 5.10 9.45 16.64
CA ALA A 202 4.41 8.36 17.33
C ALA A 202 5.00 6.95 17.09
N GLY A 203 6.04 6.82 16.26
CA GLY A 203 6.62 5.52 15.88
C GLY A 203 5.71 4.64 15.01
N ARG A 204 4.51 5.11 14.68
CA ARG A 204 3.52 4.46 13.81
C ARG A 204 2.76 5.52 13.00
N SER A 205 2.06 5.12 11.95
CA SER A 205 1.18 6.04 11.22
C SER A 205 -0.13 6.26 11.99
N PRO A 206 -0.42 7.48 12.49
CA PRO A 206 -1.72 7.77 13.11
C PRO A 206 -2.87 7.73 12.11
N TRP A 207 -2.56 7.80 10.81
CA TRP A 207 -3.55 7.74 9.73
C TRP A 207 -4.08 6.32 9.48
N PHE A 208 -3.28 5.30 9.84
CA PHE A 208 -3.53 3.91 9.48
C PHE A 208 -3.34 3.00 10.71
N PRO A 209 -4.40 2.80 11.52
CA PRO A 209 -4.27 2.14 12.82
C PRO A 209 -3.90 0.65 12.72
N THR A 210 -4.22 -0.02 11.61
CA THR A 210 -3.87 -1.43 11.36
C THR A 210 -2.47 -1.62 10.81
N ALA A 211 -1.77 -0.54 10.44
CA ALA A 211 -0.47 -0.65 9.83
C ALA A 211 0.66 -0.79 10.85
N ARG A 212 1.58 -1.69 10.58
CA ARG A 212 2.84 -1.87 11.33
C ARG A 212 3.97 -1.20 10.57
N SER A 213 4.91 -0.57 11.27
CA SER A 213 6.08 0.08 10.65
C SER A 213 7.38 -0.51 11.15
N PHE A 214 8.29 -0.78 10.23
CA PHE A 214 9.66 -1.23 10.47
C PHE A 214 10.63 -0.14 10.06
N PHE A 215 11.66 0.09 10.89
CA PHE A 215 12.59 1.21 10.71
C PHE A 215 14.04 0.76 10.72
N GLY A 216 14.81 1.24 9.75
CA GLY A 216 16.27 1.12 9.76
C GLY A 216 16.95 2.20 10.59
N LYS A 217 18.27 2.06 10.73
CA LYS A 217 19.14 3.10 11.30
C LYS A 217 19.56 4.15 10.26
N GLY A 218 19.32 3.90 8.97
CA GLY A 218 19.65 4.80 7.87
C GLY A 218 19.47 4.14 6.50
N TYR A 219 19.72 4.90 5.44
CA TYR A 219 19.48 4.49 4.04
C TYR A 219 20.30 3.29 3.55
N ALA A 220 21.31 2.85 4.29
CA ALA A 220 22.15 1.70 3.95
C ALA A 220 21.74 0.41 4.70
N ASP A 221 20.78 0.46 5.62
CA ASP A 221 20.53 -0.60 6.61
C ASP A 221 19.46 -1.62 6.18
N TRP A 222 19.21 -1.76 4.88
CA TRP A 222 18.08 -2.54 4.34
C TRP A 222 18.07 -4.01 4.80
N ILE A 223 19.23 -4.67 4.83
CA ILE A 223 19.33 -6.06 5.26
C ILE A 223 18.89 -6.24 6.72
N ALA A 224 19.26 -5.33 7.61
CA ALA A 224 18.86 -5.44 9.01
C ALA A 224 17.34 -5.27 9.17
N ILE A 225 16.74 -4.35 8.43
CA ILE A 225 15.28 -4.14 8.44
C ILE A 225 14.57 -5.37 7.88
N LEU A 226 15.02 -5.90 6.74
CA LEU A 226 14.40 -7.07 6.10
C LEU A 226 14.53 -8.33 6.96
N LYS A 227 15.58 -8.47 7.77
CA LYS A 227 15.67 -9.52 8.80
C LYS A 227 14.64 -9.35 9.93
N GLN A 228 14.36 -8.12 10.35
CA GLN A 228 13.31 -7.85 11.34
C GLN A 228 11.92 -8.18 10.78
N VAL A 229 11.66 -7.79 9.53
CA VAL A 229 10.43 -8.12 8.81
C VAL A 229 10.28 -9.64 8.68
N ALA A 230 11.33 -10.34 8.27
CA ALA A 230 11.31 -11.80 8.13
C ALA A 230 11.00 -12.52 9.46
N ARG A 231 11.60 -12.06 10.56
CA ARG A 231 11.31 -12.59 11.91
C ARG A 231 9.85 -12.37 12.29
N ALA A 232 9.36 -11.14 12.14
CA ALA A 232 7.96 -10.83 12.42
C ALA A 232 7.02 -11.70 11.55
N LEU A 233 7.36 -11.91 10.29
CA LEU A 233 6.55 -12.73 9.39
C LEU A 233 6.52 -14.20 9.82
N ALA A 234 7.64 -14.74 10.29
CA ALA A 234 7.69 -16.08 10.85
C ALA A 234 6.80 -16.21 12.11
N GLU A 235 6.77 -15.17 12.96
CA GLU A 235 5.90 -15.13 14.14
C GLU A 235 4.40 -15.19 13.74
N GLU A 236 4.00 -14.48 12.68
CA GLU A 236 2.62 -14.54 12.14
C GLU A 236 2.28 -15.92 11.54
N VAL A 237 3.24 -16.57 10.86
CA VAL A 237 3.05 -17.93 10.32
C VAL A 237 2.78 -18.92 11.45
N GLU A 238 3.56 -18.87 12.53
CA GLU A 238 3.36 -19.75 13.68
C GLU A 238 2.03 -19.47 14.40
N ALA A 239 1.64 -18.19 14.53
CA ALA A 239 0.35 -17.83 15.07
C ALA A 239 -0.83 -18.36 14.22
N ALA A 240 -0.74 -18.25 12.89
CA ALA A 240 -1.75 -18.74 11.97
C ALA A 240 -1.87 -20.28 11.97
N ARG A 241 -0.78 -21.01 12.24
CA ARG A 241 -0.79 -22.47 12.41
C ARG A 241 -1.42 -22.93 13.72
N ALA A 242 -1.43 -22.07 14.74
CA ALA A 242 -1.95 -22.37 16.06
C ALA A 242 -3.44 -22.03 16.25
N ALA A 243 -4.04 -21.28 15.32
CA ALA A 243 -5.45 -20.89 15.29
C ALA A 243 -6.31 -21.94 14.59
#